data_AF-A0A6J6UR34-F1
#
_entry.id   AF-A0A6J6UR34-F1
#
_cell.length_a   1.000
_cell.length_b   1.000
_cell.length_c   1.000
_cell.angle_alpha   90.00
_cell.angle_beta   90.00
_cell.angle_gamma   90.00
#
_symmetry.space_group_name_H-M   'P 1'
#
loop_
_entity.id
_entity.type
_entity.pdbx_description
1 polymer ?
#
loop_
_entity_poly.entity_id
_entity_poly.type
_entity_poly.pdbx_seq_one_letter_code
_entity_poly.pdbx_strand_id
1 'polypeptide(L)'
;MGHLQRDEPIIVSCVVGPGHDGRAEVVAELLYPNGGRSWLSIGEEALTRAVDAAGVTSLDGLTGQPWTVLVAGLDMPGLDMPGLDMPDINLPDQPVSTT
;
A
#
# COMPACT_ATOMS: atom_id res chain seq x y z
N MET A 1 19.88 -21.64 -11.20
CA MET A 1 18.44 -21.31 -11.18
C MET A 1 18.30 -20.02 -10.39
N GLY A 2 18.19 -18.89 -11.08
CA GLY A 2 18.28 -17.56 -10.47
C GLY A 2 16.94 -17.15 -9.87
N HIS A 3 16.91 -16.97 -8.55
CA HIS A 3 15.82 -16.27 -7.89
C HIS A 3 16.02 -14.78 -8.16
N LEU A 4 15.16 -14.19 -8.99
CA LEU A 4 15.06 -12.74 -9.17
C LEU A 4 14.72 -12.15 -7.80
N GLN A 5 15.72 -11.61 -7.12
CA GLN A 5 15.55 -10.92 -5.85
C GLN A 5 14.60 -9.76 -6.11
N ARG A 6 13.39 -9.82 -5.53
CA ARG A 6 12.29 -8.89 -5.82
C ARG A 6 12.65 -7.52 -5.26
N ASP A 7 13.16 -6.65 -6.11
CA ASP A 7 13.44 -5.23 -5.82
C ASP A 7 12.15 -4.39 -5.79
N GLU A 8 11.03 -5.00 -5.44
CA GLU A 8 9.71 -4.37 -5.39
C GLU A 8 9.07 -4.61 -4.02
N PRO A 9 8.33 -3.62 -3.49
CA PRO A 9 7.66 -3.79 -2.21
C PRO A 9 6.58 -4.89 -2.29
N ILE A 10 6.48 -5.65 -1.20
CA ILE A 10 5.49 -6.72 -1.04
C ILE A 10 4.43 -6.31 -0.03
N ILE A 11 3.23 -6.83 -0.21
CA ILE A 11 2.15 -6.66 0.74
C ILE A 11 2.42 -7.58 1.94
N VAL A 12 2.49 -7.02 3.14
CA VAL A 12 2.74 -7.80 4.38
C VAL A 12 1.53 -7.86 5.29
N SER A 13 0.57 -6.95 5.13
CA SER A 13 -0.68 -6.95 5.89
C SER A 13 -1.78 -6.24 5.11
N CYS A 14 -3.02 -6.69 5.25
CA CYS A 14 -4.21 -6.05 4.71
C CYS A 14 -5.28 -6.04 5.79
N VAL A 15 -5.76 -4.87 6.18
CA VAL A 15 -6.80 -4.72 7.21
C VAL A 15 -7.94 -3.86 6.69
N VAL A 16 -9.17 -4.26 6.99
CA VAL A 16 -10.35 -3.43 6.71
C VAL A 16 -10.48 -2.40 7.83
N GLY A 17 -10.52 -1.14 7.46
CA GLY A 17 -10.65 0.00 8.35
C GLY A 17 -11.82 0.92 7.95
N PRO A 18 -12.14 1.88 8.82
CA PRO A 18 -13.08 2.95 8.50
C PRO A 18 -12.48 3.83 7.40
N GLY A 19 -13.20 3.99 6.30
CA GLY A 19 -12.76 4.83 5.20
C GLY A 19 -13.18 6.29 5.35
N HIS A 20 -12.51 7.16 4.61
CA HIS A 20 -12.70 8.61 4.69
C HIS A 20 -14.12 9.05 4.27
N ASP A 21 -14.79 8.27 3.40
CA ASP A 21 -16.17 8.51 2.92
C ASP A 21 -17.25 7.84 3.80
N GLY A 22 -16.86 7.18 4.89
CA GLY A 22 -17.77 6.34 5.69
C GLY A 22 -18.05 4.96 5.09
N ARG A 23 -17.36 4.62 3.99
CA ARG A 23 -17.30 3.26 3.43
C ARG A 23 -16.13 2.49 4.04
N ALA A 24 -16.18 1.15 3.97
CA ALA A 24 -15.04 0.34 4.36
C ALA A 24 -13.89 0.53 3.35
N GLU A 25 -12.68 0.78 3.85
CA GLU A 25 -11.46 0.84 3.05
C GLU A 25 -10.49 -0.22 3.55
N VAL A 26 -9.65 -0.73 2.66
CA VAL A 26 -8.56 -1.65 3.03
C VAL A 26 -7.27 -0.87 3.12
N VAL A 27 -6.62 -0.97 4.26
CA VAL A 27 -5.27 -0.45 4.47
C VAL A 27 -4.28 -1.60 4.29
N ALA A 28 -3.48 -1.53 3.23
CA ALA A 28 -2.40 -2.45 2.95
C ALA A 28 -1.08 -1.91 3.50
N GLU A 29 -0.35 -2.71 4.26
CA GLU A 29 1.04 -2.45 4.64
C GLU A 29 1.97 -3.05 3.61
N LEU A 30 2.90 -2.24 3.11
CA LEU A 30 3.92 -2.60 2.15
C LEU A 30 5.27 -2.67 2.86
N LEU A 31 6.04 -3.73 2.62
CA LEU A 31 7.43 -3.87 3.03
C LEU A 31 8.35 -3.72 1.83
N TYR A 32 9.22 -2.73 1.88
CA TYR A 32 10.23 -2.46 0.86
C TYR A 32 11.47 -3.34 1.07
N PRO A 33 12.26 -3.60 0.01
CA PRO A 33 13.50 -4.38 0.11
C PRO A 33 14.53 -3.79 1.09
N ASN A 34 14.51 -2.47 1.30
CA ASN A 34 15.35 -1.77 2.27
C ASN A 34 14.85 -1.88 3.73
N GLY A 35 13.77 -2.62 3.97
CA GLY A 35 13.13 -2.76 5.28
C GLY A 35 12.16 -1.63 5.63
N GLY A 36 12.02 -0.63 4.76
CA GLY A 36 11.04 0.45 4.89
C GLY A 36 9.61 -0.08 4.83
N ARG A 37 8.69 0.62 5.48
CA ARG A 37 7.28 0.26 5.51
C ARG A 37 6.43 1.44 5.08
N SER A 38 5.34 1.17 4.37
CA SER A 38 4.37 2.18 3.97
C SER A 38 2.95 1.63 4.04
N TRP A 39 1.97 2.51 4.22
CA TRP A 39 0.56 2.15 4.25
C TRP A 39 -0.17 2.75 3.06
N LEU A 40 -1.02 1.95 2.43
CA LEU A 40 -1.82 2.33 1.29
C LEU A 40 -3.30 2.03 1.57
N SER A 41 -4.14 3.05 1.56
CA SER A 41 -5.59 2.88 1.65
C SER A 41 -6.20 2.65 0.27
N ILE A 42 -7.12 1.69 0.20
CA ILE A 42 -7.70 1.19 -1.04
C ILE A 42 -9.21 1.04 -0.86
N GLY A 43 -9.98 1.67 -1.75
CA GLY A 43 -11.43 1.49 -1.78
C GLY A 43 -11.85 0.10 -2.27
N GLU A 44 -13.11 -0.25 -2.04
CA GLU A 44 -13.70 -1.55 -2.42
C GLU A 44 -13.53 -1.92 -3.91
N GLU A 45 -13.71 -0.97 -4.83
CA GLU A 45 -13.58 -1.22 -6.27
C GLU A 45 -12.15 -1.58 -6.66
N ALA A 46 -11.18 -0.82 -6.13
CA ALA A 46 -9.77 -1.06 -6.35
C ALA A 46 -9.32 -2.38 -5.72
N LEU A 47 -9.84 -2.70 -4.53
CA LEU A 47 -9.61 -4.00 -3.89
C LEU A 47 -10.13 -5.16 -4.74
N THR A 48 -11.34 -5.04 -5.28
CA THR A 48 -11.99 -6.07 -6.11
C THR A 48 -11.14 -6.38 -7.35
N ARG A 49 -10.60 -5.35 -8.00
CA ARG A 49 -9.66 -5.52 -9.11
C ARG A 49 -8.33 -6.13 -8.67
N ALA A 50 -7.83 -5.75 -7.50
CA ALA A 50 -6.56 -6.28 -6.99
C ALA A 50 -6.64 -7.77 -6.66
N VAL A 51 -7.73 -8.23 -6.03
CA VAL A 51 -7.92 -9.67 -5.74
C VAL A 51 -8.12 -10.48 -7.01
N ASP A 52 -8.84 -9.95 -8.00
CA ASP A 52 -8.99 -10.58 -9.32
C ASP A 52 -7.64 -10.69 -10.05
N ALA A 53 -6.87 -9.60 -10.10
CA ALA A 53 -5.54 -9.57 -10.70
C ALA A 53 -4.53 -10.51 -10.02
N ALA A 54 -4.64 -10.66 -8.69
CA ALA A 54 -3.85 -11.61 -7.91
C ALA A 54 -4.38 -13.06 -7.99
N GLY A 55 -5.57 -13.28 -8.58
CA GLY A 55 -6.20 -14.59 -8.64
C GLY A 55 -6.60 -15.15 -7.28
N VAL A 56 -6.88 -14.27 -6.31
CA VAL A 56 -7.26 -14.64 -4.93
C VAL A 56 -8.68 -14.19 -4.62
N THR A 57 -9.28 -14.77 -3.59
CA THR A 57 -10.67 -14.49 -3.18
C THR A 57 -10.77 -13.90 -1.79
N SER A 58 -9.64 -13.54 -1.17
CA SER A 58 -9.57 -13.06 0.22
C SER A 58 -8.36 -12.16 0.44
N LEU A 59 -8.45 -11.26 1.42
CA LEU A 59 -7.39 -10.31 1.78
C LEU A 59 -6.08 -10.97 2.16
N ASP A 60 -6.15 -12.10 2.89
CA ASP A 60 -4.97 -12.89 3.27
C ASP A 60 -4.17 -13.36 2.04
N GLY A 61 -4.86 -13.67 0.93
CA GLY A 61 -4.22 -14.06 -0.32
C GLY A 61 -3.40 -12.95 -0.99
N LEU A 62 -3.63 -11.69 -0.61
CA LEU A 62 -2.80 -10.56 -1.07
C LEU A 62 -1.47 -10.49 -0.32
N THR A 63 -1.37 -11.04 0.89
CA THR A 63 -0.10 -11.05 1.63
C THR A 63 0.94 -11.89 0.89
N GLY A 64 2.13 -11.32 0.73
CA GLY A 64 3.22 -11.88 -0.07
C GLY A 64 3.13 -11.57 -1.58
N GLN A 65 2.02 -10.99 -2.05
CA GLN A 65 1.92 -10.51 -3.43
C GLN A 65 2.72 -9.21 -3.60
N PRO A 66 3.21 -8.94 -4.82
CA PRO A 66 3.83 -7.65 -5.12
C PRO A 66 2.80 -6.53 -5.03
N TRP A 67 3.20 -5.36 -4.53
CA TRP A 67 2.31 -4.20 -4.40
C TRP A 67 1.67 -3.76 -5.73
N THR A 68 2.27 -4.11 -6.86
CA THR A 68 1.79 -3.81 -8.22
C THR A 68 0.41 -4.39 -8.51
N VAL A 69 -0.02 -5.45 -7.82
CA VAL A 69 -1.41 -5.96 -7.95
C VAL A 69 -2.45 -4.95 -7.46
N LEU A 70 -2.07 -4.09 -6.50
CA LEU A 70 -2.95 -3.02 -5.99
C LEU A 70 -3.07 -1.86 -6.99
N VAL A 71 -2.02 -1.63 -7.80
CA VAL A 71 -2.00 -0.58 -8.84
C VAL A 71 -3.03 -0.86 -9.94
N ALA A 72 -3.29 -2.13 -10.26
CA ALA A 72 -4.36 -2.50 -11.20
C ALA A 72 -5.75 -2.01 -10.76
N GLY A 73 -5.95 -1.83 -9.45
CA GLY A 73 -7.17 -1.29 -8.88
C GLY A 73 -7.20 0.22 -8.77
N LEU A 74 -6.05 0.87 -8.64
CA LEU A 74 -5.94 2.31 -8.47
C LEU A 74 -6.06 3.01 -9.83
N ASP A 75 -7.25 3.55 -10.12
CA ASP A 75 -7.45 4.52 -11.20
C ASP A 75 -6.78 5.85 -10.80
N MET A 76 -5.45 5.93 -10.89
CA MET A 76 -4.69 7.15 -10.65
C MET A 76 -4.27 7.78 -11.98
N PRO A 77 -5.01 8.77 -12.51
CA PRO A 77 -4.52 9.61 -13.60
C PRO A 77 -3.40 10.52 -13.05
N GLY A 78 -2.15 10.06 -13.09
CA GLY A 78 -1.01 10.95 -12.80
C GLY A 78 0.19 10.34 -12.06
N LEU A 79 0.34 9.02 -11.97
CA LEU A 79 1.56 8.42 -11.42
C LEU A 79 2.70 8.44 -12.46
N ASP A 80 3.15 9.65 -12.82
CA ASP A 80 4.42 9.86 -13.51
C ASP A 80 5.54 9.68 -12.46
N MET A 81 6.25 8.55 -12.51
CA MET A 81 7.38 8.28 -11.62
C MET A 81 8.63 9.04 -12.12
N PRO A 82 9.06 10.08 -11.39
CA PRO A 82 10.44 10.10 -10.91
C PRO A 82 10.57 10.76 -9.53
N GLY A 83 10.92 9.98 -8.51
CA GLY A 83 11.25 10.49 -7.17
C GLY A 83 10.02 10.76 -6.31
N LEU A 84 9.75 9.84 -5.38
CA LEU A 84 8.65 9.93 -4.42
C LEU A 84 9.00 11.00 -3.35
N ASP A 85 8.83 12.28 -3.70
CA ASP A 85 8.77 13.39 -2.74
C ASP A 85 7.42 13.30 -2.03
N MET A 86 7.43 12.72 -0.82
CA MET A 86 6.24 12.66 0.02
C MET A 86 5.91 14.07 0.52
N PRO A 87 4.66 14.56 0.41
CA PRO A 87 4.27 15.70 1.21
C PRO A 87 4.36 15.31 2.68
N ASP A 88 5.12 16.11 3.43
CA ASP A 88 5.25 16.13 4.89
C ASP A 88 3.94 15.70 5.57
N ILE A 89 3.90 14.45 6.04
CA ILE A 89 2.84 13.98 6.92
C ILE A 89 3.04 14.70 8.25
N ASN A 90 2.13 15.63 8.53
CA ASN A 90 2.07 16.41 9.75
C ASN A 90 1.93 15.46 10.96
N LEU A 91 3.06 15.12 11.60
CA LEU A 91 3.07 14.46 12.90
C LEU A 91 2.46 15.42 13.94
N PRO A 92 1.53 14.97 14.79
CA PRO A 92 1.05 15.83 15.88
C PRO A 92 2.18 16.11 16.88
N ASP A 93 2.46 17.41 17.03
CA ASP A 93 3.21 18.13 18.09
C ASP A 93 4.36 17.38 18.77
N GLN A 94 5.60 17.70 18.36
CA GLN A 94 6.78 17.37 19.17
C GLN A 94 6.85 18.30 20.39
N PRO A 95 7.02 17.79 21.63
CA PRO A 95 7.35 18.67 22.74
C PRO A 95 8.75 19.23 22.51
N VAL A 96 8.84 20.53 22.24
CA VAL A 96 10.12 21.23 22.15
C VAL A 96 10.90 21.07 23.46
N SER A 97 11.97 20.29 23.45
CA SER A 97 12.99 20.31 24.49
C SER A 97 14.14 21.19 24.01
N THR A 98 14.13 22.46 24.41
CA THR A 98 15.34 23.28 24.39
C THR A 98 15.39 24.12 25.65
N THR A 99 16.49 23.89 26.39
CA THR A 99 16.99 24.65 27.55
C THR A 99 17.12 26.14 27.31
#